data_AF-A0A1G9XNT3-F1
#
_entry.id   AF-A0A1G9XNT3-F1
#
_cell.length_a   1.000
_cell.length_b   1.000
_cell.length_c   1.000
_cell.angle_alpha   90.00
_cell.angle_beta   90.00
_cell.angle_gamma   90.00
#
_symmetry.space_group_name_H-M   'P 1'
#
loop_
_entity.id
_entity.type
_entity.pdbx_description
1 polymer ?
#
loop_
_entity_poly.entity_id
_entity_poly.type
_entity_poly.pdbx_seq_one_letter_code
_entity_poly.pdbx_strand_id
1 'polypeptide(L)'
;MSSELEALKSLLLHEWDPIGVSGCEGAEDEYDYYAMQVFKMLADEADAATIGEYLNWVVTSRMSLRGNPDMDRDIAAKAVAIYGRRHS
;
A
#
# COMPACT_ATOMS: atom_id res chain seq x y z
N MET A 1 16.70 -5.17 5.67
CA MET A 1 15.45 -4.59 5.14
C MET A 1 14.92 -3.61 6.16
N SER A 2 14.31 -2.50 5.74
CA SER A 2 13.75 -1.48 6.64
C SER A 2 12.47 -2.04 7.28
N SER A 3 12.33 -1.90 8.61
CA SER A 3 11.17 -2.39 9.38
C SER A 3 9.84 -1.81 8.88
N GLU A 4 9.89 -0.64 8.30
CA GLU A 4 8.78 0.12 7.73
C GLU A 4 8.32 -0.50 6.40
N LEU A 5 9.27 -0.96 5.56
CA LEU A 5 8.91 -1.70 4.36
C LEU A 5 8.18 -3.01 4.71
N GLU A 6 8.65 -3.74 5.72
CA GLU A 6 7.95 -4.95 6.19
C GLU A 6 6.56 -4.63 6.75
N ALA A 7 6.41 -3.51 7.48
CA ALA A 7 5.10 -3.06 7.95
C ALA A 7 4.17 -2.63 6.80
N LEU A 8 4.69 -2.01 5.74
CA LEU A 8 3.91 -1.67 4.54
C LEU A 8 3.47 -2.91 3.77
N LYS A 9 4.35 -3.91 3.62
CA LYS A 9 3.99 -5.20 3.03
C LYS A 9 2.82 -5.85 3.77
N SER A 10 2.93 -5.92 5.10
CA SER A 10 1.88 -6.45 5.97
C SER A 10 0.57 -5.66 5.86
N LEU A 11 0.64 -4.32 5.86
CA LEU A 11 -0.51 -3.44 5.69
C LEU A 11 -1.23 -3.71 4.37
N LEU A 12 -0.50 -3.77 3.25
CA LEU A 12 -1.12 -3.98 1.95
C LEU A 12 -1.69 -5.39 1.80
N LEU A 13 -0.95 -6.41 2.25
CA LEU A 13 -1.36 -7.80 2.11
C LEU A 13 -2.56 -8.17 3.00
N HIS A 14 -2.68 -7.60 4.20
CA HIS A 14 -3.71 -8.04 5.16
C HIS A 14 -4.84 -7.05 5.40
N GLU A 15 -4.63 -5.75 5.18
CA GLU A 15 -5.66 -4.74 5.44
C GLU A 15 -6.20 -4.09 4.17
N TRP A 16 -5.36 -3.87 3.16
CA TRP A 16 -5.81 -3.26 1.91
C TRP A 16 -6.45 -4.28 0.96
N ASP A 17 -5.81 -5.44 0.78
CA ASP A 17 -6.18 -6.57 -0.09
C ASP A 17 -7.58 -6.52 -0.75
N PRO A 18 -7.73 -5.76 -1.85
CA PRO A 18 -9.04 -5.53 -2.47
C PRO A 18 -9.61 -6.78 -3.14
N ILE A 19 -8.75 -7.77 -3.43
CA ILE A 19 -9.14 -9.02 -4.09
C ILE A 19 -9.44 -10.11 -3.04
N GLY A 20 -8.89 -10.03 -1.83
CA GLY A 20 -9.08 -11.03 -0.78
C GLY A 20 -8.20 -12.26 -0.94
N VAL A 21 -6.97 -12.08 -1.46
CA VAL A 21 -6.00 -13.15 -1.75
C VAL A 21 -4.88 -13.29 -0.72
N SER A 22 -4.96 -12.59 0.42
CA SER A 22 -3.90 -12.58 1.46
C SER A 22 -3.49 -13.96 2.00
N GLY A 23 -4.31 -14.99 1.80
CA GLY A 23 -4.03 -16.38 2.20
C GLY A 23 -3.68 -17.32 1.03
N CYS A 24 -3.58 -16.79 -0.19
CA CYS A 24 -3.25 -17.55 -1.38
C CYS A 24 -1.72 -17.60 -1.58
N GLU A 25 -1.21 -18.76 -1.96
CA GLU A 25 0.21 -18.93 -2.30
C GLU A 25 0.60 -18.01 -3.47
N GLY A 26 1.71 -17.27 -3.32
CA GLY A 26 2.23 -16.36 -4.34
C GLY A 26 1.64 -14.94 -4.32
N ALA A 27 0.62 -14.65 -3.49
CA ALA A 27 0.10 -13.28 -3.36
C ALA A 27 1.18 -12.31 -2.82
N GLU A 28 2.10 -12.80 -2.00
CA GLU A 28 3.18 -12.01 -1.40
C GLU A 28 4.03 -11.29 -2.45
N ASP A 29 4.38 -11.95 -3.57
CA ASP A 29 5.30 -11.38 -4.58
C ASP A 29 4.73 -10.11 -5.23
N GLU A 30 3.42 -10.09 -5.50
CA GLU A 30 2.76 -8.95 -6.12
C GLU A 30 2.54 -7.81 -5.12
N TYR A 31 2.13 -8.14 -3.89
CA TYR A 31 1.93 -7.15 -2.82
C TYR A 31 3.25 -6.54 -2.34
N ASP A 32 4.35 -7.30 -2.39
CA ASP A 32 5.70 -6.81 -2.16
C ASP A 32 6.10 -5.71 -3.16
N TYR A 33 5.73 -5.88 -4.44
CA TYR A 33 5.96 -4.87 -5.47
C TYR A 33 5.18 -3.59 -5.19
N TYR A 34 3.90 -3.69 -4.83
CA TYR A 34 3.09 -2.52 -4.48
C TYR A 34 3.61 -1.82 -3.22
N ALA A 35 4.00 -2.57 -2.19
CA ALA A 35 4.56 -2.02 -0.96
C ALA A 35 5.88 -1.29 -1.21
N MET A 36 6.73 -1.85 -2.08
CA MET A 36 7.98 -1.21 -2.49
C MET A 36 7.74 0.11 -3.25
N GLN A 37 6.71 0.18 -4.09
CA GLN A 37 6.35 1.41 -4.79
C GLN A 37 5.85 2.48 -3.81
N VAL A 38 4.98 2.11 -2.87
CA VAL A 38 4.52 3.03 -1.81
C VAL A 38 5.69 3.53 -0.96
N PHE A 39 6.62 2.64 -0.59
CA PHE A 39 7.82 3.01 0.16
C PHE A 39 8.70 4.03 -0.57
N LYS A 40 8.86 3.88 -1.89
CA LYS A 40 9.58 4.86 -2.74
C LYS A 40 8.86 6.20 -2.77
N MET A 41 7.55 6.20 -2.98
CA MET A 41 6.74 7.43 -2.97
C MET A 41 6.88 8.17 -1.64
N LEU A 42 6.84 7.46 -0.51
CA LEU A 42 7.05 8.04 0.82
C LEU A 42 8.47 8.60 1.00
N ALA A 43 9.49 7.93 0.45
CA ALA A 43 10.86 8.45 0.45
C ALA A 43 11.02 9.71 -0.41
N ASP A 44 10.20 9.86 -1.44
CA ASP A 44 10.10 11.05 -2.30
C ASP A 44 9.11 12.09 -1.74
N GLU A 45 8.78 12.02 -0.45
CA GLU A 45 7.91 12.95 0.29
C GLU A 45 6.46 13.06 -0.26
N ALA A 46 5.97 12.02 -0.94
CA ALA A 46 4.58 11.96 -1.37
C ALA A 46 3.61 11.95 -0.17
N ASP A 47 2.52 12.70 -0.29
CA ASP A 47 1.50 12.78 0.74
C ASP A 47 0.48 11.63 0.68
N ALA A 48 -0.38 11.53 1.69
CA ALA A 48 -1.40 10.49 1.77
C ALA A 48 -2.40 10.56 0.60
N ALA A 49 -2.67 11.74 0.04
CA ALA A 49 -3.57 11.89 -1.10
C ALA A 49 -2.97 11.22 -2.35
N THR A 50 -1.70 11.52 -2.65
CA THR A 50 -0.96 10.95 -3.78
C THR A 50 -0.83 9.43 -3.66
N ILE A 51 -0.58 8.92 -2.44
CA ILE A 51 -0.51 7.48 -2.18
C ILE A 51 -1.89 6.83 -2.38
N GLY A 52 -2.97 7.47 -1.90
CA GLY A 52 -4.33 6.97 -2.09
C GLY A 52 -4.74 6.89 -3.56
N GLU A 53 -4.36 7.88 -4.37
CA GLU A 53 -4.58 7.87 -5.83
C GLU A 53 -3.83 6.71 -6.50
N TYR A 54 -2.58 6.46 -6.09
CA TYR A 54 -1.82 5.32 -6.59
C TYR A 54 -2.49 3.98 -6.25
N LEU A 55 -2.92 3.78 -5.00
CA LEU A 55 -3.61 2.57 -4.58
C LEU A 55 -4.90 2.38 -5.38
N ASN A 56 -5.70 3.43 -5.54
CA ASN A 56 -6.92 3.38 -6.35
C ASN A 56 -6.64 3.02 -7.82
N TRP A 57 -5.55 3.55 -8.38
CA TRP A 57 -5.11 3.17 -9.72
C TRP A 57 -4.70 1.70 -9.81
N VAL A 58 -4.02 1.14 -8.79
CA VAL A 58 -3.71 -0.30 -8.76
C VAL A 58 -5.01 -1.11 -8.76
N VAL A 59 -5.98 -0.78 -7.90
CA VAL A 59 -7.28 -1.48 -7.85
C VAL A 59 -7.98 -1.45 -9.21
N THR A 60 -8.06 -0.27 -9.83
CA THR A 60 -8.85 -0.10 -11.06
C THR A 60 -8.14 -0.59 -12.31
N SER A 61 -6.82 -0.42 -12.40
CA SER A 61 -6.06 -0.65 -13.63
C SER A 61 -5.24 -1.95 -13.63
N ARG A 62 -4.71 -2.38 -12.47
CA ARG A 62 -3.96 -3.64 -12.37
C ARG A 62 -4.88 -4.79 -12.00
N MET A 63 -5.73 -4.59 -11.00
CA MET A 63 -6.64 -5.62 -10.50
C MET A 63 -7.97 -5.68 -11.28
N SER A 64 -8.24 -4.70 -12.14
CA SER A 64 -9.48 -4.59 -12.92
C SER A 64 -10.75 -4.62 -12.06
N LEU A 65 -10.67 -4.08 -10.85
CA LEU A 65 -11.79 -3.99 -9.90
C LEU A 65 -12.40 -2.59 -9.91
N ARG A 66 -13.59 -2.48 -9.31
CA ARG A 66 -14.14 -1.17 -8.96
C ARG A 66 -13.33 -0.61 -7.79
N GLY A 67 -12.75 0.58 -7.96
CA GLY A 67 -11.99 1.25 -6.91
C GLY A 67 -12.84 1.58 -5.67
N ASN A 68 -12.17 1.68 -4.51
CA ASN A 68 -12.75 2.13 -3.25
C ASN A 68 -11.90 3.26 -2.66
N PRO A 69 -12.05 4.51 -3.15
CA PRO A 69 -11.17 5.62 -2.80
C PRO A 69 -11.12 5.95 -1.31
N ASP A 70 -12.19 5.67 -0.55
CA ASP A 70 -12.21 5.90 0.89
C ASP A 70 -11.31 4.89 1.62
N MET A 71 -11.39 3.60 1.24
CA MET A 71 -10.47 2.58 1.76
C MET A 71 -9.02 2.84 1.35
N ASP A 72 -8.80 3.24 0.09
CA ASP A 72 -7.47 3.57 -0.42
C ASP A 72 -6.84 4.75 0.35
N ARG A 73 -7.65 5.76 0.69
CA ARG A 73 -7.23 6.90 1.53
C ARG A 73 -6.89 6.48 2.96
N ASP A 74 -7.70 5.62 3.56
CA ASP A 74 -7.46 5.13 4.93
C ASP A 74 -6.16 4.32 5.01
N ILE A 75 -5.89 3.47 4.02
CA ILE A 75 -4.62 2.73 3.91
C ILE A 75 -3.45 3.68 3.67
N ALA A 76 -3.61 4.68 2.80
CA ALA A 76 -2.56 5.68 2.57
C ALA A 76 -2.18 6.46 3.84
N ALA A 77 -3.17 6.84 4.66
CA ALA A 77 -2.92 7.51 5.94
C ALA A 77 -2.12 6.62 6.91
N LYS A 78 -2.44 5.32 6.97
CA LYS A 78 -1.66 4.34 7.76
C LYS A 78 -0.23 4.20 7.23
N ALA A 79 -0.05 4.17 5.91
CA ALA A 79 1.28 4.08 5.29
C ALA A 79 2.18 5.27 5.66
N VAL A 80 1.64 6.50 5.60
CA VAL A 80 2.35 7.71 6.05
C VAL A 80 2.71 7.62 7.53
N ALA A 81 1.78 7.17 8.38
CA ALA A 81 2.04 7.01 9.81
C ALA A 81 3.12 5.96 10.12
N ILE A 82 3.19 4.87 9.35
CA ILE A 82 4.25 3.85 9.47
C ILE A 82 5.61 4.46 9.14
N TYR A 83 5.71 5.21 8.04
CA TYR A 83 6.98 5.81 7.59
C TYR A 83 7.45 6.96 8.47
N GLY A 84 6.52 7.76 8.99
CA GLY A 84 6.81 8.89 9.87
C GLY A 84 7.51 8.50 11.18
N ARG A 85 7.30 7.28 11.70
CA ARG A 85 7.97 6.77 12.91
C ARG A 85 9.50 6.73 12.82
N ARG A 86 10.07 6.78 11.61
CA ARG A 86 11.52 6.81 11.36
C ARG A 86 12.13 8.20 11.52
N HIS A 87 11.33 9.25 11.35
CA HIS A 87 11.79 10.63 11.25
C HIS A 87 11.27 11.53 12.40
N SER A 88 10.61 10.93 13.39
CA SER A 88 10.13 11.56 14.62
C SER A 88 11.11 11.39 15.79
#